data_AF-A0A061I969-F1
#
_entry.id   AF-A0A061I969-F1
#
_cell.length_a   1.000
_cell.length_b   1.000
_cell.length_c   1.000
_cell.angle_alpha   90.00
_cell.angle_beta   90.00
_cell.angle_gamma   90.00
#
_symmetry.space_group_name_H-M   'P 1'
#
loop_
_entity.id
_entity.type
_entity.pdbx_description
1 polymer ?
#
loop_
_entity_poly.entity_id
_entity_poly.type
_entity_poly.pdbx_seq_one_letter_code
_entity_poly.pdbx_strand_id
1 'polypeptide(L)'
;MEKDPARSHALESCLWELQALQQHYHPEVSRAASVINQVLSDPEVSIAPLLELTAYEELALKTLMKFVQLEGAKPLEKPQWESHYLFPRTLFRAVVGGLLTPEEDHSLLISQFCEYLEYDDIRYHTMQVATSTVARTTSQQPEVSLTFWNNAFVLLSAVNLPLQECNLTNFYRIQITVLGQYNLK
;
A
#
# COMPACT_ATOMS: atom_id res chain seq x y z
N MET A 1 -28.20 -34.73 -34.66
CA MET A 1 -27.54 -34.04 -33.54
C MET A 1 -28.47 -34.08 -32.36
N GLU A 2 -28.03 -34.70 -31.27
CA GLU A 2 -28.76 -34.70 -30.00
C GLU A 2 -28.92 -33.23 -29.55
N LYS A 3 -30.15 -32.78 -29.28
CA LYS A 3 -30.45 -31.36 -28.99
C LYS A 3 -30.21 -30.96 -27.54
N ASP A 4 -30.02 -31.93 -26.65
CA ASP A 4 -29.85 -31.74 -25.22
C ASP A 4 -28.42 -32.12 -24.81
N PRO A 5 -27.55 -31.15 -24.46
CA PRO A 5 -26.17 -31.41 -24.12
C PRO A 5 -26.01 -32.29 -22.87
N ALA A 6 -27.00 -32.33 -21.97
CA ALA A 6 -26.97 -33.16 -20.77
C ALA A 6 -27.20 -34.65 -21.05
N ARG A 7 -27.83 -35.00 -22.18
CA ARG A 7 -28.09 -36.38 -22.59
C ARG A 7 -26.97 -36.97 -23.44
N SER A 8 -25.92 -36.20 -23.70
CA SER A 8 -24.92 -36.56 -24.71
C SER A 8 -23.86 -37.56 -24.21
N HIS A 9 -23.96 -38.08 -22.98
CA HIS A 9 -23.03 -39.06 -22.37
C HIS A 9 -21.54 -38.70 -22.56
N ALA A 10 -21.23 -37.42 -22.79
CA ALA A 10 -19.91 -36.99 -23.23
C ALA A 10 -18.83 -37.29 -22.18
N LEU A 11 -19.20 -37.18 -20.90
CA LEU A 11 -18.31 -37.53 -19.79
C LEU A 11 -17.92 -39.01 -19.79
N GLU A 12 -18.87 -39.92 -20.07
CA GLU A 12 -18.60 -41.36 -20.15
C GLU A 12 -17.68 -41.67 -21.33
N SER A 13 -17.90 -41.02 -22.47
CA SER A 13 -17.02 -41.13 -23.65
C SER A 13 -15.61 -40.63 -23.36
N CYS A 14 -15.48 -39.48 -22.69
CA CYS A 14 -14.18 -38.94 -22.27
C CYS A 14 -13.47 -39.85 -21.27
N LEU A 15 -14.21 -40.51 -20.37
CA LEU A 15 -13.64 -41.40 -19.35
C LEU A 15 -13.03 -42.66 -19.99
N TRP A 16 -13.71 -43.24 -20.98
CA TRP A 16 -13.16 -44.36 -21.76
C TRP A 16 -11.94 -43.97 -22.59
N GLU A 17 -11.95 -42.78 -23.19
CA GLU A 17 -10.81 -42.27 -23.97
C GLU A 17 -9.58 -42.05 -23.07
N LEU A 18 -9.77 -41.45 -21.89
CA LEU A 18 -8.71 -41.29 -20.91
C LEU A 18 -8.17 -42.63 -20.38
N GLN A 19 -9.05 -43.59 -20.09
CA GLN A 19 -8.65 -44.93 -19.66
C GLN A 19 -7.84 -45.66 -20.74
N ALA A 20 -8.24 -45.54 -22.00
CA ALA A 20 -7.50 -46.11 -23.13
C ALA A 20 -6.11 -45.46 -23.29
N LEU A 21 -6.01 -44.14 -23.10
CA LEU A 21 -4.73 -43.41 -23.13
C LEU A 21 -3.81 -43.80 -21.97
N GLN A 22 -4.37 -44.04 -20.78
CA GLN A 22 -3.61 -44.52 -19.61
C GLN A 22 -3.06 -45.94 -19.82
N GLN A 23 -3.73 -46.80 -20.59
CA GLN A 23 -3.30 -48.17 -20.91
C GLN A 23 -2.58 -48.29 -22.27
N HIS A 24 -2.24 -47.16 -22.90
CA HIS A 24 -1.64 -47.15 -24.23
C HIS A 24 -0.22 -47.75 -24.23
N TYR A 25 0.14 -48.51 -25.27
CA TYR A 25 1.42 -49.23 -25.36
C TYR A 25 2.65 -48.30 -25.33
N HIS A 26 2.50 -47.05 -25.77
CA HIS A 26 3.59 -46.08 -25.75
C HIS A 26 3.78 -45.50 -24.32
N PRO A 27 4.93 -45.72 -23.67
CA PRO A 27 5.13 -45.38 -22.26
C PRO A 27 4.97 -43.88 -21.99
N GLU A 28 5.38 -43.01 -22.91
CA GLU A 28 5.22 -41.56 -22.75
C GLU A 28 3.75 -41.11 -22.75
N VAL A 29 2.89 -41.77 -23.54
CA VAL A 29 1.46 -41.43 -23.62
C VAL A 29 0.75 -41.89 -22.35
N SER A 30 1.02 -43.12 -21.92
CA SER A 30 0.50 -43.66 -20.66
C SER A 30 0.96 -42.84 -19.46
N ARG A 31 2.24 -42.44 -19.43
CA ARG A 31 2.82 -41.60 -18.38
C ARG A 31 2.16 -40.22 -18.32
N ALA A 32 2.00 -39.54 -19.46
CA ALA A 32 1.35 -38.24 -19.53
C ALA A 32 -0.13 -38.32 -19.09
N ALA A 33 -0.88 -39.33 -19.56
CA ALA A 33 -2.27 -39.53 -19.17
C ALA A 33 -2.43 -39.89 -17.68
N SER A 34 -1.43 -40.54 -17.09
CA SER A 34 -1.41 -40.90 -15.66
C SER A 34 -1.16 -39.70 -14.74
N VAL A 35 -0.68 -38.57 -15.27
CA VAL A 35 -0.51 -37.31 -14.50
C VAL A 35 -1.85 -36.80 -13.97
N ILE A 36 -2.96 -37.04 -14.68
CA ILE A 36 -4.31 -36.65 -14.24
C ILE A 36 -4.73 -37.36 -12.94
N ASN A 37 -4.22 -38.58 -12.71
CA ASN A 37 -4.49 -39.33 -11.48
C ASN A 37 -3.60 -38.87 -10.31
N GLN A 38 -2.61 -38.02 -10.56
CA GLN A 38 -1.79 -37.44 -9.50
C GLN A 38 -2.59 -36.31 -8.84
N VAL A 39 -2.56 -36.30 -7.51
CA VAL A 39 -3.07 -35.16 -6.73
C VAL A 39 -2.27 -33.94 -7.19
N LEU A 40 -2.97 -32.88 -7.63
CA LEU A 40 -2.38 -31.58 -7.91
C LEU A 40 -1.54 -31.18 -6.70
N SER A 41 -0.22 -31.28 -6.82
CA SER A 41 0.70 -31.02 -5.72
C SER A 41 1.07 -29.55 -5.76
N ASP A 42 0.28 -28.75 -5.05
CA ASP A 42 0.72 -27.84 -4.00
C ASP A 42 -0.53 -27.19 -3.37
N PRO A 43 -0.52 -26.88 -2.05
CA PRO A 43 -1.56 -26.06 -1.47
C PRO A 43 -1.55 -24.71 -2.17
N GLU A 44 -2.71 -24.26 -2.63
CA GLU A 44 -2.93 -22.86 -2.99
C GLU A 44 -2.44 -22.01 -1.81
N VAL A 45 -1.28 -21.36 -1.95
CA VAL A 45 -0.72 -20.55 -0.89
C VAL A 45 -1.70 -19.41 -0.66
N SER A 46 -2.43 -19.47 0.44
CA SER A 46 -3.43 -18.47 0.80
C SER A 46 -2.75 -17.10 0.87
N ILE A 47 -3.31 -16.11 0.17
CA ILE A 47 -2.85 -14.71 0.20
C ILE A 47 -3.28 -14.03 1.53
N ALA A 48 -4.13 -14.68 2.34
CA ALA A 48 -4.66 -14.12 3.58
C ALA A 48 -3.57 -13.58 4.55
N PRO A 49 -2.42 -14.26 4.78
CA PRO A 49 -1.37 -13.72 5.64
C PRO A 49 -0.76 -12.42 5.10
N LEU A 50 -0.57 -12.31 3.78
CA LEU A 50 -0.11 -11.07 3.15
C LEU A 50 -1.13 -9.94 3.34
N LEU A 51 -2.43 -10.22 3.21
CA LEU A 51 -3.49 -9.23 3.44
C LEU A 51 -3.56 -8.79 4.90
N GLU A 52 -3.36 -9.68 5.86
CA GLU A 52 -3.33 -9.37 7.29
C GLU A 52 -2.15 -8.45 7.66
N LEU A 53 -0.97 -8.70 7.09
CA LEU A 53 0.21 -7.84 7.26
C LEU A 53 -0.08 -6.42 6.72
N THR A 54 -0.63 -6.32 5.51
CA THR A 54 -0.98 -5.00 4.91
C THR A 54 -2.04 -4.25 5.73
N ALA A 55 -2.99 -4.95 6.35
CA ALA A 55 -4.02 -4.33 7.18
C ALA A 55 -3.47 -3.74 8.48
N TYR A 56 -2.44 -4.36 9.07
CA TYR A 56 -1.79 -3.83 10.27
C TYR A 56 -0.98 -2.56 9.96
N GLU A 57 -0.22 -2.57 8.87
CA GLU A 57 0.57 -1.42 8.43
C GLU A 57 -0.31 -0.22 8.05
N GLU A 58 -1.41 -0.48 7.34
CA GLU A 58 -2.43 0.52 7.03
C GLU A 58 -3.00 1.16 8.30
N LEU A 59 -3.39 0.33 9.28
CA LEU A 59 -3.94 0.82 10.54
C LEU A 59 -2.89 1.63 11.32
N ALA A 60 -1.65 1.18 11.34
CA ALA A 60 -0.54 1.89 11.97
C ALA A 60 -0.32 3.25 11.29
N LEU A 61 -0.28 3.30 9.95
CA LEU A 61 -0.15 4.53 9.18
C LEU A 61 -1.28 5.52 9.51
N LYS A 62 -2.54 5.06 9.45
CA LYS A 62 -3.71 5.89 9.79
C LYS A 62 -3.63 6.43 11.21
N THR A 63 -3.17 5.61 12.15
CA THR A 63 -3.00 5.99 13.56
C THR A 63 -1.88 7.03 13.73
N LEU A 64 -0.73 6.83 13.08
CA LEU A 64 0.39 7.76 13.08
C LEU A 64 0.00 9.11 12.47
N MET A 65 -0.74 9.10 11.37
CA MET A 65 -1.27 10.31 10.75
C MET A 65 -2.27 11.02 11.69
N LYS A 66 -3.09 10.27 12.43
CA LYS A 66 -3.93 10.87 13.47
C LYS A 66 -3.12 11.51 14.59
N PHE A 67 -1.99 10.93 14.98
CA PHE A 67 -1.07 11.55 15.95
C PHE A 67 -0.41 12.82 15.40
N VAL A 68 0.00 12.83 14.13
CA VAL A 68 0.48 14.05 13.45
C VAL A 68 -0.58 15.15 13.53
N GLN A 69 -1.85 14.80 13.26
CA GLN A 69 -2.95 15.76 13.37
C GLN A 69 -3.18 16.26 14.81
N LEU A 70 -3.11 15.37 15.80
CA LEU A 70 -3.32 15.71 17.21
C LEU A 70 -2.18 16.54 17.81
N GLU A 71 -0.93 16.21 17.51
CA GLU A 71 0.26 16.92 17.97
C GLU A 71 0.29 18.35 17.40
N GLY A 72 -0.07 18.50 16.11
CA GLY A 72 -0.22 19.83 15.50
C GLY A 72 -1.33 20.67 16.12
N ALA A 73 -2.38 20.05 16.69
CA ALA A 73 -3.48 20.74 17.36
C ALA A 73 -3.23 21.04 18.84
N LYS A 74 -2.46 20.19 19.53
CA LYS A 74 -2.10 20.33 20.94
C LYS A 74 -0.59 20.08 21.12
N PRO A 75 0.25 21.08 20.80
CA PRO A 75 1.69 20.95 20.98
C PRO A 75 2.00 20.62 22.45
N LEU A 76 2.83 19.60 22.68
CA LEU A 76 3.28 19.22 24.02
C LEU A 76 4.12 20.35 24.66
N GLU A 77 4.82 21.12 23.82
CA GLU A 77 5.52 22.36 24.19
C GLU A 77 4.70 23.55 23.71
N LYS A 78 4.21 24.38 24.65
CA LYS A 78 3.52 25.62 24.28
C LYS A 78 4.55 26.56 23.62
N PRO A 79 4.34 27.01 22.38
CA PRO A 79 5.20 28.02 21.80
C PRO A 79 5.14 29.30 22.63
N GLN A 80 6.26 30.01 22.72
CA GLN A 80 6.35 31.33 23.38
C GLN A 80 5.47 32.38 22.68
N TRP A 81 4.98 32.07 21.48
CA TRP A 81 4.07 32.87 20.69
C TRP A 81 2.74 32.13 20.54
N GLU A 82 1.75 32.56 21.33
CA GLU A 82 0.36 32.15 21.21
C GLU A 82 -0.13 32.44 19.79
N SER A 83 -0.71 31.43 19.12
CA SER A 83 -1.40 31.53 17.82
C SER A 83 -0.61 31.18 16.54
N HIS A 84 0.47 30.40 16.60
CA HIS A 84 1.04 29.79 15.39
C HIS A 84 1.01 28.26 15.46
N TYR A 85 0.38 27.64 14.46
CA TYR A 85 0.44 26.20 14.22
C TYR A 85 1.89 25.76 14.01
N LEU A 86 2.31 24.71 14.72
CA LEU A 86 3.60 24.06 14.51
C LEU A 86 3.36 22.67 13.96
N PHE A 87 3.87 22.43 12.75
CA PHE A 87 3.82 21.12 12.14
C PHE A 87 4.75 20.14 12.89
N PRO A 88 4.29 18.93 13.27
CA PRO A 88 5.07 17.97 14.05
C PRO A 88 6.12 17.26 13.17
N ARG A 89 7.19 17.99 12.86
CA ARG A 89 8.25 17.55 11.93
C ARG A 89 8.94 16.26 12.35
N THR A 90 9.09 16.03 13.66
CA THR A 90 9.79 14.84 14.18
C THR A 90 9.01 13.57 13.89
N LEU A 91 7.73 13.53 14.30
CA LEU A 91 6.86 12.38 14.06
C LEU A 91 6.62 12.19 12.56
N PHE A 92 6.30 13.26 11.84
CA PHE A 92 6.04 13.17 10.41
C PHE A 92 7.25 12.67 9.61
N ARG A 93 8.46 13.07 10.01
CA ARG A 93 9.70 12.55 9.41
C ARG A 93 9.86 11.05 9.63
N ALA A 94 9.45 10.52 10.78
CA ALA A 94 9.48 9.08 11.04
C ALA A 94 8.50 8.33 10.13
N VAL A 95 7.29 8.88 9.91
CA VAL A 95 6.29 8.30 8.99
C VAL A 95 6.86 8.21 7.58
N VAL A 96 7.28 9.35 6.99
CA VAL A 96 7.83 9.37 5.62
C VAL A 96 9.14 8.58 5.52
N GLY A 97 9.95 8.54 6.58
CA GLY A 97 11.15 7.72 6.64
C GLY A 97 10.85 6.23 6.56
N GLY A 98 9.83 5.76 7.28
CA GLY A 98 9.37 4.37 7.21
C GLY A 98 8.77 4.00 5.84
N LEU A 99 8.08 4.94 5.17
CA LEU A 99 7.60 4.70 3.80
C LEU A 99 8.75 4.52 2.79
N LEU A 100 9.90 5.15 3.04
CA LEU A 100 11.08 5.09 2.19
C LEU A 100 12.12 4.08 2.70
N THR A 101 11.69 3.04 3.39
CA THR A 101 12.60 2.01 3.90
C THR A 101 13.23 1.22 2.75
N PRO A 102 14.54 0.87 2.80
CA PRO A 102 15.18 0.04 1.77
C PRO A 102 14.88 -1.47 1.88
N GLU A 103 14.29 -1.93 2.99
CA GLU A 103 14.11 -3.33 3.34
C GLU A 103 12.91 -3.97 2.63
N GLU A 104 11.79 -3.25 2.52
CA GLU A 104 10.49 -3.79 2.09
C GLU A 104 9.81 -2.86 1.06
N ASP A 105 9.02 -3.46 0.16
CA ASP A 105 8.24 -2.72 -0.82
C ASP A 105 6.97 -2.16 -0.15
N HIS A 106 6.92 -0.83 -0.03
CA HIS A 106 5.81 -0.12 0.59
C HIS A 106 4.91 0.53 -0.46
N SER A 107 4.94 0.13 -1.74
CA SER A 107 4.15 0.74 -2.81
C SER A 107 2.65 0.82 -2.47
N LEU A 108 2.08 -0.23 -1.86
CA LEU A 108 0.68 -0.24 -1.41
C LEU A 108 0.43 0.73 -0.25
N LEU A 109 1.29 0.72 0.76
CA LEU A 109 1.20 1.61 1.93
C LEU A 109 1.40 3.09 1.52
N ILE A 110 2.28 3.34 0.55
CA ILE A 110 2.48 4.66 -0.06
C ILE A 110 1.21 5.09 -0.80
N SER A 111 0.57 4.20 -1.55
CA SER A 111 -0.72 4.49 -2.20
C SER A 111 -1.81 4.91 -1.20
N GLN A 112 -1.83 4.31 -0.01
CA GLN A 112 -2.74 4.71 1.07
C GLN A 112 -2.33 6.06 1.68
N PHE A 113 -1.03 6.28 1.88
CA PHE A 113 -0.53 7.58 2.34
C PHE A 113 -0.87 8.73 1.36
N CYS A 114 -0.91 8.44 0.06
CA CYS A 114 -1.24 9.42 -0.97
C CYS A 114 -2.62 10.06 -0.79
N GLU A 115 -3.55 9.43 -0.06
CA GLU A 115 -4.81 10.06 0.34
C GLU A 115 -4.57 11.37 1.11
N TYR A 116 -3.54 11.41 1.96
CA TYR A 116 -3.18 12.61 2.73
C TYR A 116 -2.42 13.66 1.91
N LEU A 117 -1.98 13.34 0.69
CA LEU A 117 -1.40 14.33 -0.22
C LEU A 117 -2.47 15.25 -0.81
N GLU A 118 -3.74 15.12 -0.43
CA GLU A 118 -4.76 16.15 -0.68
C GLU A 118 -4.52 17.45 0.11
N TYR A 119 -3.76 17.39 1.21
CA TYR A 119 -3.47 18.54 2.07
C TYR A 119 -2.14 19.22 1.72
N ASP A 120 -2.16 20.55 1.69
CA ASP A 120 -1.04 21.43 1.32
C ASP A 120 0.18 21.26 2.23
N ASP A 121 -0.03 21.23 3.54
CA ASP A 121 1.04 21.07 4.53
C ASP A 121 1.68 19.67 4.43
N ILE A 122 0.87 18.64 4.24
CA ILE A 122 1.35 17.28 4.06
C ILE A 122 2.16 17.15 2.77
N ARG A 123 1.70 17.71 1.64
CA ARG A 123 2.47 17.73 0.39
C ARG A 123 3.83 18.40 0.56
N TYR A 124 3.84 19.62 1.10
CA TYR A 124 5.06 20.40 1.30
C TYR A 124 6.07 19.66 2.19
N HIS A 125 5.61 19.14 3.33
CA HIS A 125 6.48 18.44 4.25
C HIS A 125 6.91 17.08 3.73
N THR A 126 6.06 16.36 2.99
CA THR A 126 6.43 15.11 2.33
C THR A 126 7.57 15.35 1.35
N MET A 127 7.44 16.36 0.48
CA MET A 127 8.49 16.72 -0.48
C MET A 127 9.81 17.06 0.22
N GLN A 128 9.76 17.88 1.28
CA GLN A 128 10.96 18.22 2.06
C GLN A 128 11.62 16.99 2.68
N VAL A 129 10.84 16.14 3.36
CA VAL A 129 11.38 14.97 4.06
C VAL A 129 11.89 13.95 3.07
N ALA A 130 11.12 13.61 2.03
CA ALA A 130 11.51 12.64 1.01
C ALA A 130 12.81 13.06 0.32
N THR A 131 12.92 14.31 -0.11
CA THR A 131 14.15 14.85 -0.72
C THR A 131 15.34 14.77 0.24
N SER A 132 15.14 15.14 1.51
CA SER A 132 16.20 15.06 2.52
C SER A 132 16.65 13.63 2.81
N THR A 133 15.72 12.67 2.76
CA THR A 133 15.99 11.25 2.97
C THR A 133 16.74 10.67 1.78
N VAL A 134 16.31 10.94 0.54
CA VAL A 134 17.04 10.55 -0.67
C VAL A 134 18.46 11.11 -0.67
N ALA A 135 18.63 12.41 -0.41
CA ALA A 135 19.95 13.04 -0.36
C ALA A 135 20.86 12.40 0.70
N ARG A 136 20.30 12.09 1.89
CA ARG A 136 21.03 11.44 2.98
C ARG A 136 21.42 10.01 2.63
N THR A 137 20.48 9.20 2.12
CA THR A 137 20.72 7.79 1.78
C THR A 137 21.77 7.65 0.68
N THR A 138 21.68 8.46 -0.38
CA THR A 138 22.66 8.46 -1.49
C THR A 138 24.04 8.96 -1.07
N SER A 139 24.13 9.84 -0.06
CA SER A 139 25.43 10.30 0.46
C SER A 139 26.09 9.30 1.40
N GLN A 140 25.30 8.49 2.11
CA GLN A 140 25.78 7.56 3.15
C GLN A 140 26.10 6.17 2.60
N GLN A 141 25.41 5.72 1.53
CA GLN A 141 25.57 4.40 0.95
C GLN A 141 26.01 4.52 -0.52
N PRO A 142 27.09 3.83 -0.94
CA PRO A 142 27.57 3.87 -2.31
C PRO A 142 26.64 3.15 -3.30
N GLU A 143 25.84 2.19 -2.83
CA GLU A 143 24.83 1.48 -3.61
C GLU A 143 23.53 1.42 -2.81
N VAL A 144 22.47 2.01 -3.36
CA VAL A 144 21.15 2.10 -2.73
C VAL A 144 20.24 1.04 -3.36
N SER A 145 19.53 0.27 -2.52
CA SER A 145 18.63 -0.80 -2.96
C SER A 145 17.60 -0.30 -3.98
N LEU A 146 17.24 -1.14 -4.96
CA LEU A 146 16.18 -0.84 -5.92
C LEU A 146 14.82 -0.63 -5.23
N THR A 147 14.57 -1.34 -4.13
CA THR A 147 13.35 -1.20 -3.31
C THR A 147 13.20 0.23 -2.80
N PHE A 148 14.28 0.83 -2.29
CA PHE A 148 14.28 2.23 -1.86
C PHE A 148 13.92 3.18 -3.00
N TRP A 149 14.51 2.98 -4.18
CA TRP A 149 14.24 3.82 -5.34
C TRP A 149 12.80 3.68 -5.83
N ASN A 150 12.25 2.46 -5.82
CA ASN A 150 10.85 2.23 -6.15
C ASN A 150 9.94 2.96 -5.17
N ASN A 151 10.15 2.81 -3.86
CA ASN A 151 9.39 3.51 -2.82
C ASN A 151 9.49 5.04 -2.99
N ALA A 152 10.69 5.57 -3.20
CA ALA A 152 10.92 6.99 -3.40
C ALA A 152 10.26 7.52 -4.68
N PHE A 153 10.34 6.77 -5.78
CA PHE A 153 9.73 7.13 -7.05
C PHE A 153 8.19 7.14 -6.94
N VAL A 154 7.59 6.10 -6.36
CA VAL A 154 6.14 6.02 -6.16
C VAL A 154 5.65 7.19 -5.31
N LEU A 155 6.32 7.49 -4.19
CA LEU A 155 5.94 8.60 -3.33
C LEU A 155 6.10 9.95 -4.03
N LEU A 156 7.26 10.23 -4.61
CA LEU A 156 7.55 11.53 -5.23
C LEU A 156 6.74 11.78 -6.49
N SER A 157 6.42 10.74 -7.27
CA SER A 157 5.54 10.86 -8.44
C SER A 157 4.10 11.18 -8.04
N ALA A 158 3.65 10.75 -6.87
CA ALA A 158 2.33 11.07 -6.34
C ALA A 158 2.23 12.48 -5.73
N VAL A 159 3.35 13.09 -5.31
CA VAL A 159 3.37 14.48 -4.82
C VAL A 159 3.19 15.46 -5.99
N ASN A 160 1.94 15.72 -6.35
CA ASN A 160 1.58 16.77 -7.31
C ASN A 160 1.78 18.14 -6.67
N LEU A 161 2.82 18.88 -7.09
CA LEU A 161 3.00 20.26 -6.66
C LEU A 161 2.14 21.17 -7.56
N PRO A 162 1.17 21.94 -7.02
CA PRO A 162 0.38 22.85 -7.84
C PRO A 162 1.29 23.91 -8.48
N LEU A 163 1.20 24.06 -9.81
CA LEU A 163 1.97 25.03 -10.60
C LEU A 163 1.56 26.49 -10.36
N GLN A 164 0.44 26.71 -9.66
CA GLN A 164 -0.14 28.01 -9.41
C GLN A 164 -0.19 28.23 -7.90
N GLU A 165 0.46 29.29 -7.40
CA GLU A 165 0.52 29.67 -5.97
C GLU A 165 -0.85 30.03 -5.34
N CYS A 166 -1.95 29.84 -6.08
CA CYS A 166 -3.25 30.35 -5.71
C CYS A 166 -4.08 29.27 -5.02
N ASN A 167 -4.21 29.43 -3.70
CA ASN A 167 -5.10 28.74 -2.75
C ASN A 167 -4.49 27.54 -2.00
N LEU A 168 -3.41 27.78 -1.23
CA LEU A 168 -3.08 26.90 -0.10
C LEU A 168 -4.19 27.01 0.96
N THR A 169 -5.26 26.23 0.81
CA THR A 169 -6.47 26.32 1.63
C THR A 169 -6.78 25.03 2.36
N ASN A 170 -6.25 23.89 1.91
CA ASN A 170 -6.58 22.58 2.47
C ASN A 170 -5.43 22.10 3.35
N PHE A 171 -5.53 22.36 4.66
CA PHE A 171 -4.53 21.92 5.63
C PHE A 171 -5.04 20.73 6.41
N TYR A 172 -4.16 19.77 6.72
CA TYR A 172 -4.49 18.58 7.50
C TYR A 172 -4.83 18.87 8.99
N ARG A 173 -4.85 20.15 9.34
CA ARG A 173 -5.21 20.68 10.65
C ARG A 173 -6.63 20.34 11.05
N ILE A 174 -6.83 20.11 12.34
CA ILE A 174 -8.16 20.20 12.94
C ILE A 174 -8.56 21.68 12.89
N GLN A 175 -9.47 22.08 11.99
CA GLN A 175 -10.29 23.25 12.28
C GLN A 175 -11.13 22.86 13.50
N ILE A 176 -10.67 23.26 14.69
CA ILE A 176 -11.57 23.34 15.84
C ILE A 176 -12.51 24.47 15.47
N THR A 177 -13.58 24.17 14.73
CA THR A 177 -14.74 25.03 14.65
C THR A 177 -15.09 25.36 16.09
N VAL A 178 -15.20 26.66 16.34
CA VAL A 178 -15.51 27.28 17.62
C VAL A 178 -16.86 26.76 18.15
N LEU A 179 -16.89 25.54 18.69
CA LEU A 179 -17.98 25.06 19.54
C LEU A 179 -17.69 25.58 20.95
N GLY A 180 -17.86 26.89 21.09
CA GLY A 180 -17.63 27.61 22.34
C GLY A 180 -18.22 29.02 22.38
N GLN A 181 -18.90 29.48 21.32
CA GLN A 181 -19.82 30.62 21.41
C GLN A 181 -21.26 30.13 21.58
N TYR A 182 -21.51 29.32 22.60
CA TYR A 182 -22.84 29.20 23.21
C TYR A 182 -22.65 29.13 24.73
N ASN A 183 -23.29 30.07 25.41
CA ASN A 183 -23.31 30.32 26.85
C ASN A 183 -22.16 31.19 27.37
N LEU A 184 -22.39 32.51 27.32
CA LEU A 184 -22.40 33.38 28.51
C LEU A 184 -22.80 34.80 28.09
N LYS A 185 -24.10 35.08 28.10
CA LYS A 185 -24.77 36.18 28.84
C LYS A 185 -26.24 36.23 28.46
#